data_AF-A0A7S4IVW5-F1
#
_entry.id   AF-A0A7S4IVW5-F1
#
_cell.length_a   1.000
_cell.length_b   1.000
_cell.length_c   1.000
_cell.angle_alpha   90.00
_cell.angle_beta   90.00
_cell.angle_gamma   90.00
#
_symmetry.space_group_name_H-M   'P 1'
#
loop_
_entity.id
_entity.type
_entity.pdbx_description
1 polymer ?
#
loop_
_entity_poly.entity_id
_entity_poly.type
_entity_poly.pdbx_seq_one_letter_code
_entity_poly.pdbx_strand_id
1 'polypeptide(L)'
;GNSHGGDNASVSQVYEGECSISNCSFTPAIAKQMRKQQCTTLCVSDCQLAEFPDSVGVILSLKSLNLNFNKLCSISDSIKSLTNLVELNISNNDFTTFPMALCGVKSLNNVTLKYNHIEEMPC
;
A
#
# COMPACT_ATOMS: atom_id res chain seq x y z
N GLY A 1 -0.46 -11.83 -35.50
CA GLY A 1 -0.13 -10.83 -34.48
C GLY A 1 -1.36 -10.60 -33.63
N ASN A 2 -1.29 -10.98 -32.36
CA ASN A 2 -2.07 -10.36 -31.29
C ASN A 2 -1.55 -10.92 -29.96
N SER A 3 -0.57 -10.22 -29.40
CA SER A 3 -0.06 -10.46 -28.06
C SER A 3 -1.05 -9.82 -27.08
N HIS A 4 -2.07 -10.57 -26.65
CA HIS A 4 -2.72 -10.28 -25.38
C HIS A 4 -1.81 -10.83 -24.28
N GLY A 5 -0.81 -10.04 -23.90
CA GLY A 5 -0.11 -10.22 -22.64
C GLY A 5 -1.12 -9.94 -21.54
N GLY A 6 -1.82 -10.98 -21.10
CA GLY A 6 -2.67 -10.90 -19.93
C GLY A 6 -1.77 -10.56 -18.74
N ASP A 7 -2.07 -9.45 -18.09
CA ASP A 7 -1.51 -9.09 -16.79
C ASP A 7 -1.76 -10.26 -15.84
N ASN A 8 -0.74 -11.12 -15.64
CA ASN A 8 -0.82 -12.34 -14.82
C ASN A 8 -0.76 -12.04 -13.31
N ALA A 9 -1.23 -10.86 -12.94
CA ALA A 9 -1.29 -10.40 -11.58
C ALA A 9 -2.64 -10.85 -11.01
N SER A 10 -2.63 -11.93 -10.22
CA SER A 10 -3.84 -12.46 -9.59
C SER A 10 -4.00 -11.87 -8.19
N VAL A 11 -5.21 -11.41 -7.89
CA VAL A 11 -5.61 -11.10 -6.51
C VAL A 11 -5.93 -12.42 -5.84
N SER A 12 -5.16 -12.77 -4.82
CA SER A 12 -5.45 -13.92 -3.97
C SER A 12 -6.20 -13.42 -2.74
N GLN A 13 -7.40 -13.99 -2.50
CA GLN A 13 -8.09 -13.82 -1.23
C GLN A 13 -7.51 -14.80 -0.23
N VAL A 14 -7.07 -14.30 0.92
CA VAL A 14 -6.55 -15.16 2.00
C VAL A 14 -7.68 -15.47 2.99
N TYR A 15 -8.53 -14.48 3.32
CA TYR A 15 -9.76 -14.58 4.14
C TYR A 15 -10.76 -13.46 3.75
N GLU A 16 -11.96 -13.41 4.35
CA GLU A 16 -12.93 -12.31 4.15
C GLU A 16 -12.28 -10.94 4.39
N GLY A 17 -12.20 -10.11 3.36
CA GLY A 17 -11.64 -8.76 3.43
C GLY A 17 -10.11 -8.67 3.34
N GLU A 18 -9.38 -9.79 3.29
CA GLU A 18 -7.92 -9.81 3.11
C GLU A 18 -7.52 -10.07 1.66
N CYS A 19 -6.81 -9.12 1.06
CA CYS A 19 -6.29 -9.23 -0.30
C CYS A 19 -4.77 -9.23 -0.30
N SER A 20 -4.19 -10.14 -1.07
CA SER A 20 -2.79 -10.12 -1.45
C SER A 20 -2.65 -10.09 -2.96
N ILE A 21 -1.52 -9.58 -3.43
CA ILE A 21 -1.20 -9.50 -4.86
C ILE A 21 -0.14 -10.55 -5.13
N SER A 22 -0.41 -11.46 -6.06
CA SER A 22 0.63 -12.35 -6.56
C SER A 22 1.55 -11.58 -7.51
N ASN A 23 2.85 -11.88 -7.46
CA ASN A 23 3.86 -11.36 -8.39
C ASN A 23 3.96 -9.82 -8.43
N CYS A 24 3.55 -9.13 -7.35
CA CYS A 24 3.90 -7.74 -7.08
C CYS A 24 3.49 -6.69 -8.13
N SER A 25 2.57 -7.07 -9.01
CA SER A 25 2.11 -6.23 -10.10
C SER A 25 0.90 -5.42 -9.65
N PHE A 26 1.09 -4.41 -8.80
CA PHE A 26 -0.03 -3.56 -8.37
C PHE A 26 -0.39 -2.52 -9.44
N THR A 27 -1.39 -2.85 -10.26
CA THR A 27 -1.90 -1.95 -11.29
C THR A 27 -3.19 -1.24 -10.83
N PRO A 28 -3.57 -0.12 -11.46
CA PRO A 28 -4.87 0.51 -11.22
C PRO A 28 -6.06 -0.45 -11.45
N ALA A 29 -5.93 -1.42 -12.35
CA ALA A 29 -6.95 -2.44 -12.59
C ALA A 29 -7.14 -3.35 -11.36
N ILE A 30 -6.04 -3.78 -10.73
CA ILE A 30 -6.07 -4.56 -9.48
C ILE A 30 -6.66 -3.74 -8.34
N ALA A 31 -6.24 -2.49 -8.17
CA ALA A 31 -6.80 -1.63 -7.13
C ALA A 31 -8.33 -1.49 -7.28
N LYS A 32 -8.83 -1.33 -8.52
CA LYS A 32 -10.27 -1.30 -8.81
C LYS A 32 -10.96 -2.63 -8.48
N GLN A 33 -10.31 -3.76 -8.73
CA GLN A 33 -10.81 -5.08 -8.37
C GLN A 33 -10.91 -5.26 -6.85
N MET A 34 -9.89 -4.84 -6.10
CA MET A 34 -9.87 -4.89 -4.63
C MET A 34 -10.95 -3.99 -4.01
N ARG A 35 -11.16 -2.80 -4.58
CA ARG A 35 -12.27 -1.92 -4.19
C ARG A 35 -13.62 -2.61 -4.35
N LYS A 36 -13.85 -3.30 -5.48
CA LYS A 36 -15.12 -4.04 -5.71
C LYS A 36 -15.35 -5.15 -4.69
N GLN A 37 -14.28 -5.76 -4.20
CA GLN A 37 -14.32 -6.82 -3.19
C GLN A 37 -14.39 -6.28 -1.75
N GLN A 38 -14.45 -4.96 -1.58
CA GLN A 38 -14.45 -4.31 -0.26
C GLN A 38 -13.28 -4.73 0.61
N CYS A 39 -12.09 -4.81 0.00
CA CYS A 39 -10.87 -5.19 0.70
C CYS A 39 -10.59 -4.28 1.91
N THR A 40 -10.38 -4.87 3.08
CA THR A 40 -10.06 -4.17 4.33
C THR A 40 -8.59 -4.30 4.71
N THR A 41 -7.92 -5.35 4.26
CA THR A 41 -6.49 -5.59 4.52
C THR A 41 -5.79 -5.85 3.20
N LEU A 42 -4.72 -5.10 2.91
CA LEU A 42 -3.93 -5.24 1.69
C LEU A 42 -2.47 -5.50 2.03
N CYS A 43 -1.95 -6.61 1.51
CA CYS A 43 -0.53 -6.97 1.60
C CYS A 43 0.14 -6.84 0.23
N VAL A 44 1.12 -5.93 0.12
CA VAL A 44 1.97 -5.70 -1.05
C VAL A 44 3.45 -5.73 -0.64
N SER A 45 3.78 -6.72 0.18
CA SER A 45 5.11 -6.91 0.76
C SER A 45 6.07 -7.58 -0.22
N ASP A 46 7.36 -7.26 -0.12
CA ASP A 46 8.43 -7.88 -0.92
C ASP A 46 8.23 -7.74 -2.44
N CYS A 47 7.82 -6.53 -2.84
CA CYS A 47 7.41 -6.23 -4.21
C CYS A 47 8.34 -5.31 -4.98
N GLN A 48 9.49 -4.98 -4.38
CA GLN A 48 10.48 -4.08 -4.98
C GLN A 48 9.88 -2.74 -5.45
N LEU A 49 8.78 -2.30 -4.82
CA LEU A 49 8.12 -1.04 -5.18
C LEU A 49 9.08 0.10 -4.90
N ALA A 50 9.49 0.81 -5.96
CA ALA A 50 10.31 2.02 -5.85
C ALA A 50 9.46 3.27 -5.58
N GLU A 51 8.18 3.22 -5.96
CA GLU A 51 7.23 4.32 -5.80
C GLU A 51 5.99 3.84 -5.06
N PHE A 52 5.39 4.76 -4.29
CA PHE A 52 4.14 4.47 -3.60
C PHE A 52 3.03 4.23 -4.63
N PRO A 53 2.23 3.16 -4.47
CA PRO A 53 1.20 2.84 -5.44
C PRO A 53 -0.03 3.75 -5.30
N ASP A 54 -0.06 4.87 -6.02
CA ASP A 54 -1.12 5.89 -5.92
C ASP A 54 -2.54 5.34 -6.03
N SER A 55 -2.72 4.29 -6.84
CA SER A 55 -4.01 3.62 -7.05
C SER A 55 -4.58 2.96 -5.79
N VAL A 56 -3.79 2.76 -4.73
CA VAL A 56 -4.28 2.25 -3.45
C VAL A 56 -5.37 3.17 -2.87
N GLY A 57 -5.28 4.48 -3.15
CA GLY A 57 -6.23 5.50 -2.70
C GLY A 57 -7.68 5.28 -3.14
N VAL A 58 -7.94 4.39 -4.11
CA VAL A 58 -9.32 4.05 -4.52
C VAL A 58 -9.99 3.00 -3.64
N ILE A 59 -9.23 2.29 -2.80
CA ILE A 59 -9.71 1.20 -1.93
C ILE A 59 -10.18 1.80 -0.59
N LEU A 60 -11.29 2.55 -0.62
CA LEU A 60 -11.76 3.33 0.54
C LEU A 60 -12.17 2.47 1.76
N SER A 61 -12.37 1.17 1.58
CA SER A 61 -12.66 0.21 2.65
C SER A 61 -11.41 -0.21 3.44
N LEU A 62 -10.21 0.17 3.00
CA LEU A 62 -8.96 -0.30 3.56
C LEU A 62 -8.75 0.20 4.99
N LYS A 63 -8.44 -0.73 5.90
CA LYS A 63 -8.14 -0.53 7.31
C LYS A 63 -6.68 -0.84 7.65
N SER A 64 -6.07 -1.80 6.97
CA SER A 64 -4.68 -2.18 7.16
C SER A 64 -3.95 -2.28 5.83
N LEU A 65 -2.79 -1.64 5.72
CA LEU A 65 -1.93 -1.64 4.54
C LEU A 65 -0.51 -2.07 4.92
N ASN A 66 -0.06 -3.18 4.34
CA ASN A 66 1.30 -3.67 4.51
C ASN A 66 2.11 -3.48 3.20
N LEU A 67 3.15 -2.66 3.30
CA LEU A 67 4.11 -2.32 2.24
C LEU A 67 5.55 -2.63 2.67
N ASN A 68 5.74 -3.53 3.64
CA ASN A 68 7.08 -3.84 4.12
C ASN A 68 7.95 -4.55 3.06
N PHE A 69 9.27 -4.46 3.22
CA PHE A 69 10.24 -5.04 2.26
C PHE A 69 10.06 -4.49 0.84
N ASN A 70 9.94 -3.18 0.70
CA ASN A 70 9.95 -2.52 -0.60
C ASN A 70 11.14 -1.54 -0.67
N LYS A 71 11.16 -0.68 -1.69
CA LYS A 71 12.20 0.34 -1.91
C LYS A 71 11.59 1.74 -1.88
N LEU A 72 10.55 1.92 -1.07
CA LEU A 72 9.82 3.18 -0.99
C LEU A 72 10.66 4.19 -0.22
N CYS A 73 10.80 5.39 -0.78
CA CYS A 73 11.43 6.53 -0.10
C CYS A 73 10.44 7.66 0.19
N SER A 74 9.22 7.57 -0.33
CA SER A 74 8.15 8.56 -0.15
C SER A 74 6.77 7.90 -0.16
N ILE A 75 5.77 8.62 0.37
CA ILE A 75 4.35 8.30 0.26
C ILE A 75 3.67 9.48 -0.42
N SER A 76 2.81 9.21 -1.41
CA SER A 76 2.06 10.26 -2.08
C SER A 76 0.84 10.69 -1.28
N ASP A 77 0.27 11.84 -1.66
CA ASP A 77 -0.94 12.37 -1.06
C ASP A 77 -2.19 11.51 -1.28
N SER A 78 -2.15 10.50 -2.17
CA SER A 78 -3.29 9.61 -2.38
C SER A 78 -3.60 8.79 -1.12
N ILE A 79 -2.65 8.61 -0.20
CA ILE A 79 -2.91 7.95 1.09
C ILE A 79 -3.94 8.71 1.93
N LYS A 80 -4.10 10.03 1.73
CA LYS A 80 -5.07 10.86 2.45
C LYS A 80 -6.52 10.50 2.11
N SER A 81 -6.78 9.82 0.99
CA SER A 81 -8.12 9.33 0.66
C SER A 81 -8.52 8.09 1.47
N LEU A 82 -7.56 7.40 2.10
CA LEU A 82 -7.81 6.20 2.90
C LEU A 82 -8.32 6.57 4.29
N THR A 83 -9.51 7.16 4.36
CA THR A 83 -10.11 7.69 5.59
C THR A 83 -10.47 6.64 6.64
N ASN A 84 -10.35 5.35 6.29
CA ASN A 84 -10.57 4.22 7.21
C ASN A 84 -9.27 3.50 7.59
N LEU A 85 -8.11 3.96 7.08
CA LEU A 85 -6.83 3.31 7.33
C LEU A 85 -6.40 3.53 8.78
N VAL A 86 -6.29 2.44 9.53
CA VAL A 86 -5.91 2.42 10.96
C VAL A 86 -4.47 2.00 11.13
N GLU A 87 -4.00 1.08 10.28
CA GLU A 87 -2.68 0.46 10.39
C GLU A 87 -1.90 0.59 9.08
N LEU A 88 -0.66 1.07 9.17
CA LEU A 88 0.28 1.14 8.07
C LEU A 88 1.61 0.51 8.47
N ASN A 89 2.08 -0.46 7.70
CA ASN A 89 3.43 -1.00 7.82
C ASN A 89 4.26 -0.64 6.59
N ILE A 90 5.25 0.22 6.78
CA ILE A 90 6.26 0.58 5.76
C ILE A 90 7.67 0.27 6.27
N SER A 91 7.82 -0.73 7.14
CA SER A 91 9.13 -1.19 7.59
C SER A 91 9.97 -1.80 6.46
N ASN A 92 11.30 -1.81 6.59
CA ASN A 92 12.21 -2.32 5.56
C ASN A 92 11.96 -1.64 4.20
N ASN A 93 12.15 -0.33 4.18
CA ASN A 93 12.05 0.55 3.02
C ASN A 93 13.21 1.56 3.09
N ASP A 94 13.25 2.51 2.15
CA ASP A 94 14.33 3.48 1.98
C ASP A 94 13.95 4.90 2.45
N PHE A 95 13.02 5.02 3.41
CA PHE A 95 12.63 6.34 3.94
C PHE A 95 13.77 6.96 4.75
N THR A 96 14.24 8.13 4.34
CA THR A 96 15.24 8.94 5.07
C THR A 96 14.59 10.01 5.96
N THR A 97 13.34 10.34 5.68
CA THR A 97 12.52 11.28 6.45
C THR A 97 11.16 10.67 6.67
N PHE A 98 10.46 11.12 7.71
CA PHE A 98 9.09 10.70 7.90
C PHE A 98 8.18 11.23 6.77
N PRO A 99 7.29 10.39 6.24
CA PRO A 99 6.37 10.79 5.17
C PRO A 99 5.27 11.73 5.68
N MET A 100 5.45 13.04 5.46
CA MET A 100 4.49 14.09 5.88
C MET A 100 3.06 13.91 5.34
N ALA A 101 2.86 13.13 4.27
CA ALA A 101 1.54 12.76 3.79
C ALA A 101 0.70 12.03 4.87
N LEU A 102 1.35 11.29 5.78
CA LEU A 102 0.70 10.59 6.89
C LEU A 102 0.05 11.54 7.90
N CYS A 103 0.55 12.76 8.06
CA CYS A 103 -0.05 13.77 8.93
C CYS A 103 -1.47 14.15 8.49
N GLY A 104 -1.84 13.88 7.23
CA GLY A 104 -3.19 14.11 6.71
C GLY A 104 -4.17 12.95 6.94
N VAL A 105 -3.70 11.77 7.37
CA VAL A 105 -4.51 10.56 7.52
C VAL A 105 -5.04 10.46 8.95
N LYS A 106 -6.19 11.10 9.21
CA LYS A 106 -6.77 11.23 10.57
C LYS A 106 -7.16 9.92 11.24
N SER A 107 -7.37 8.85 10.49
CA SER A 107 -7.78 7.54 11.01
C SER A 107 -6.62 6.68 11.49
N LEU A 108 -5.38 7.06 11.15
CA LEU A 108 -4.20 6.25 11.34
C LEU A 108 -3.79 6.24 12.82
N ASN A 109 -3.81 5.07 13.43
CA ASN A 109 -3.47 4.90 14.85
C ASN A 109 -2.15 4.15 15.05
N ASN A 110 -1.72 3.36 14.05
CA ASN A 110 -0.52 2.55 14.15
C ASN A 110 0.30 2.64 12.87
N VAL A 111 1.55 3.11 13.00
CA VAL A 111 2.51 3.20 11.89
C VAL A 111 3.80 2.49 12.29
N THR A 112 4.17 1.48 11.51
CA THR A 112 5.44 0.77 11.69
C THR A 112 6.47 1.26 10.67
N LEU A 113 7.53 1.90 11.18
CA LEU A 113 8.61 2.53 10.40
C LEU A 113 9.97 1.84 10.57
N LYS A 114 10.03 0.69 11.28
CA LYS A 114 11.28 0.00 11.61
C LYS A 114 12.11 -0.32 10.37
N TYR A 115 13.43 -0.37 10.52
CA TYR A 115 14.35 -0.71 9.41
C TYR A 115 14.16 0.22 8.20
N ASN A 116 14.06 1.52 8.50
CA ASN A 116 14.24 2.62 7.54
C ASN A 116 15.45 3.45 8.00
N HIS A 117 15.71 4.57 7.31
CA HIS A 117 16.77 5.52 7.62
C HIS A 117 16.22 6.85 8.16
N ILE A 118 15.07 6.81 8.85
CA ILE A 118 14.42 8.00 9.40
C ILE A 118 15.18 8.46 10.64
N GLU A 119 15.86 9.59 10.52
CA GLU A 119 16.62 10.21 11.62
C GLU A 119 15.74 11.17 12.45
N GLU A 120 14.72 11.73 11.82
CA GLU A 120 13.81 12.70 12.43
C GLU A 120 12.36 12.23 12.33
N MET A 121 11.68 12.20 13.47
CA MET A 121 10.23 12.05 13.55
C MET A 121 9.61 13.46 13.65
N PRO A 122 8.92 13.95 12.61
CA PRO A 122 7.99 15.06 12.71
C PRO A 122 6.66 14.56 13.29
N CYS A 123 5.72 15.50 13.43
CA CYS A 123 4.44 15.42 14.16
C CYS A 123 4.59 15.24 15.67
#